data_AF-A0A9D6HGA1-F1
#
_entry.id   AF-A0A9D6HGA1-F1
#
_cell.length_a   1.000
_cell.length_b   1.000
_cell.length_c   1.000
_cell.angle_alpha   90.00
_cell.angle_beta   90.00
_cell.angle_gamma   90.00
#
_symmetry.space_group_name_H-M   'P 1'
#
loop_
_entity.id
_entity.type
_entity.pdbx_description
1 polymer ?
#
loop_
_entity_poly.entity_id
_entity_poly.type
_entity_poly.pdbx_seq_one_letter_code
_entity_poly.pdbx_strand_id
1 'polypeptide(L)'
;VIGIYTGREDNILWRRLPGEAQGRIEAACAKALSEREAFPLGRDIIHSVTNPIGRLTGAIHVYGGDFFGVPRSEWDPERLVELPYDVQKTLRLFEESNRR
;
A
#
# COMPACT_ATOMS: atom_id res chain seq x y z
N VAL A 1 5.76 -5.63 -8.14
CA VAL A 1 5.77 -4.54 -9.14
C VAL A 1 4.34 -4.09 -9.33
N ILE A 2 4.12 -2.78 -9.45
CA ILE A 2 2.82 -2.18 -9.75
C ILE A 2 2.92 -1.56 -11.15
N GLY A 3 1.91 -1.76 -11.99
CA GLY A 3 1.80 -1.10 -13.29
C GLY A 3 0.43 -0.45 -13.47
N ILE A 4 0.40 0.86 -13.73
CA ILE A 4 -0.86 1.60 -13.90
C ILE A 4 -1.29 1.53 -15.36
N TYR A 5 -2.50 1.04 -15.62
CA TYR A 5 -3.06 0.97 -16.97
C TYR A 5 -4.17 1.99 -17.21
N THR A 6 -4.68 2.65 -16.16
CA THR A 6 -5.55 3.82 -16.28
C THR A 6 -5.58 4.59 -14.96
N GLY A 7 -5.74 5.91 -15.02
CA GLY A 7 -5.86 6.76 -13.84
C GLY A 7 -4.51 7.14 -13.22
N ARG A 8 -4.50 7.28 -11.89
CA ARG A 8 -3.34 7.71 -11.09
C ARG A 8 -3.42 7.14 -9.68
N GLU A 9 -2.28 6.81 -9.11
CA GLU A 9 -2.15 6.55 -7.67
C GLU A 9 -1.02 7.36 -7.05
N ASP A 10 -1.24 7.85 -5.84
CA ASP A 10 -0.21 8.48 -5.02
C ASP A 10 0.23 7.48 -3.95
N ASN A 11 1.53 7.19 -3.91
CA ASN A 11 2.16 6.29 -2.98
C ASN A 11 2.98 7.08 -1.95
N ILE A 12 2.80 6.81 -0.66
CA ILE A 12 3.79 7.17 0.36
C ILE A 12 4.59 5.91 0.68
N LEU A 13 5.92 6.02 0.61
CA LEU A 13 6.85 4.95 0.98
C LEU A 13 7.31 5.17 2.41
N TRP A 14 7.21 4.11 3.20
CA TRP A 14 7.55 4.07 4.61
C TRP A 14 8.72 3.12 4.83
N ARG A 15 9.46 3.37 5.91
CA ARG A 15 10.50 2.45 6.40
C ARG A 15 10.33 2.24 7.90
N ARG A 16 10.73 1.07 8.37
CA ARG A 16 10.83 0.78 9.81
C ARG A 16 11.97 1.58 10.42
N LEU A 17 11.76 2.10 11.62
CA LEU A 17 12.79 2.75 12.41
C LEU A 17 13.70 1.69 13.07
N PRO A 18 15.03 1.78 12.91
CA PRO A 18 15.95 0.85 13.56
C PRO A 18 15.88 0.94 15.08
N GLY A 19 15.89 -0.19 15.77
CA GLY A 19 15.97 -0.25 17.24
C GLY A 19 14.65 0.03 17.98
N GLU A 20 13.56 0.31 17.28
CA GLU A 20 12.23 0.51 17.87
C GLU A 20 11.52 -0.84 18.09
N ALA A 21 11.36 -1.23 19.36
CA ALA A 21 10.79 -2.54 19.74
C ALA A 21 9.34 -2.73 19.28
N GLN A 22 8.62 -1.64 19.00
CA GLN A 22 7.20 -1.66 18.64
C GLN A 22 6.95 -1.60 17.13
N GLY A 23 8.00 -1.69 16.29
CA GLY A 23 7.83 -1.68 14.83
C GLY A 23 7.29 -0.34 14.31
N ARG A 24 7.77 0.78 14.86
CA ARG A 24 7.39 2.11 14.37
C ARG A 24 7.91 2.35 12.96
N ILE A 25 7.12 3.06 12.16
CA ILE A 25 7.48 3.45 10.80
C ILE A 25 7.53 4.96 10.64
N GLU A 26 8.29 5.42 9.65
CA GLU A 26 8.31 6.81 9.22
C GLU A 26 8.22 6.92 7.71
N ALA A 27 7.71 8.05 7.22
CA ALA A 27 7.68 8.34 5.80
C ALA A 27 9.11 8.58 5.29
N ALA A 28 9.48 7.90 4.22
CA ALA A 28 10.79 8.00 3.58
C ALA A 28 10.73 8.75 2.25
N CYS A 29 9.64 8.59 1.48
CA CYS A 29 9.47 9.19 0.17
C CYS A 29 8.00 9.20 -0.24
N ALA A 30 7.66 9.94 -1.29
CA ALA A 30 6.38 9.84 -1.97
C ALA A 30 6.58 9.72 -3.47
N LYS A 31 5.69 8.98 -4.15
CA LYS A 31 5.72 8.77 -5.59
C LYS A 31 4.30 8.79 -6.15
N ALA A 32 4.04 9.73 -7.06
CA ALA A 32 2.86 9.67 -7.91
C ALA A 32 3.14 8.75 -9.10
N LEU A 33 2.19 7.88 -9.44
CA LEU A 33 2.22 6.98 -10.58
C LEU A 33 1.02 7.23 -11.49
N SER A 34 1.29 7.41 -12.78
CA SER A 34 0.30 7.63 -13.83
C SER A 34 0.28 6.47 -14.81
N GLU A 35 -0.70 6.48 -15.73
CA GLU A 35 -0.81 5.49 -16.80
C GLU A 35 0.54 5.21 -17.50
N ARG A 36 0.82 3.92 -17.73
CA ARG A 36 2.04 3.38 -18.36
C ARG A 36 3.30 3.47 -17.51
N GLU A 37 3.21 3.97 -16.28
CA GLU A 37 4.30 3.83 -15.31
C GLU A 37 4.24 2.46 -14.62
N ALA A 38 5.43 1.87 -14.48
CA ALA A 38 5.65 0.68 -13.66
C ALA A 38 6.59 1.02 -12.52
N PHE A 39 6.24 0.60 -11.32
CA PHE A 39 6.99 0.88 -10.11
C PHE A 39 7.37 -0.41 -9.38
N PRO A 40 8.67 -0.80 -9.40
CA PRO A 40 9.14 -1.91 -8.59
C PRO A 40 9.27 -1.47 -7.13
N LEU A 41 8.73 -2.27 -6.22
CA LEU A 41 8.92 -2.09 -4.79
C LEU A 41 10.03 -3.05 -4.33
N GLY A 42 11.02 -2.50 -3.62
CA GLY A 42 12.09 -3.28 -2.99
C GLY A 42 11.57 -4.12 -1.83
N ARG A 43 12.40 -5.07 -1.37
CA ARG A 43 12.06 -6.05 -0.33
C ARG A 43 11.54 -5.43 0.97
N ASP A 44 12.13 -4.32 1.38
CA ASP A 44 11.88 -3.70 2.68
C ASP A 44 10.92 -2.50 2.61
N ILE A 45 10.36 -2.22 1.42
CA ILE A 45 9.45 -1.08 1.24
C ILE A 45 8.09 -1.40 1.84
N ILE A 46 7.64 -0.51 2.72
CA ILE A 46 6.24 -0.42 3.17
C ILE A 46 5.62 0.74 2.39
N HIS A 47 4.36 0.66 1.95
CA HIS A 47 3.73 1.77 1.24
C HIS A 47 2.24 1.88 1.56
N SER A 48 1.71 3.10 1.49
CA SER A 48 0.27 3.37 1.41
C SER A 48 -0.07 3.94 0.05
N VAL A 49 -1.25 3.61 -0.45
CA VAL A 49 -1.73 3.98 -1.78
C VAL A 49 -3.03 4.74 -1.65
N THR A 50 -3.17 5.85 -2.39
CA THR A 50 -4.42 6.60 -2.49
C THR A 50 -4.73 6.88 -3.96
N ASN A 51 -6.00 6.81 -4.34
CA ASN A 51 -6.47 7.33 -5.61
C ASN A 51 -6.79 8.84 -5.45
N PRO A 52 -5.99 9.76 -6.04
CA PRO A 52 -6.17 11.19 -5.83
C PRO A 52 -7.20 11.83 -6.78
N ILE A 53 -7.80 11.07 -7.69
CA ILE A 53 -8.69 11.58 -8.73
C ILE A 53 -10.13 11.07 -8.57
N GLY A 54 -11.10 11.85 -9.04
CA GLY A 54 -12.55 11.54 -8.95
C GLY A 54 -13.05 10.47 -9.92
N ARG A 55 -12.18 9.56 -10.40
CA ARG A 55 -12.52 8.42 -11.26
C ARG A 55 -11.71 7.19 -10.84
N LEU A 56 -12.14 6.01 -11.27
CA LEU A 56 -11.42 4.77 -10.97
C LEU A 56 -10.01 4.76 -11.57
N THR A 57 -9.05 4.31 -10.76
CA THR A 57 -7.66 3.99 -11.17
C THR A 57 -7.52 2.49 -11.27
N GLY A 58 -6.87 2.02 -12.34
CA GLY A 58 -6.61 0.61 -12.60
C GLY A 58 -5.12 0.31 -12.59
N ALA A 59 -4.73 -0.64 -11.75
CA ALA A 59 -3.35 -1.12 -11.63
C ALA A 59 -3.28 -2.65 -11.74
N ILE A 60 -2.17 -3.16 -12.26
CA ILE A 60 -1.83 -4.59 -12.25
C ILE A 60 -0.69 -4.77 -11.25
N HIS A 61 -0.90 -5.63 -10.25
CA HIS A 61 0.08 -5.95 -9.24
C HIS A 61 0.66 -7.34 -9.49
N VAL A 62 1.98 -7.41 -9.64
CA VAL A 62 2.71 -8.67 -9.81
C VAL A 62 3.60 -8.90 -8.59
N TYR A 63 3.34 -9.99 -7.87
CA TYR A 63 4.11 -10.43 -6.71
C TYR A 63 4.93 -11.67 -7.07
N GLY A 64 6.21 -11.69 -6.71
CA GLY A 64 7.14 -12.77 -7.07
C GLY A 64 7.02 -14.04 -6.22
N GLY A 65 5.90 -14.25 -5.53
CA GLY A 65 5.69 -15.36 -4.60
C GLY A 65 4.21 -15.51 -4.25
N ASP A 66 3.92 -16.36 -3.27
CA ASP A 66 2.55 -16.60 -2.82
C ASP A 66 1.98 -15.37 -2.09
N PHE A 67 1.17 -14.60 -2.80
CA PHE A 67 0.54 -13.41 -2.25
C PHE A 67 -0.46 -13.75 -1.12
N PHE A 68 -1.08 -14.92 -1.11
CA PHE A 68 -2.11 -15.23 -0.12
C PHE A 68 -1.55 -15.99 1.09
N GLY A 69 -0.51 -16.82 0.88
CA GLY A 69 0.13 -17.60 1.94
C GLY A 69 1.20 -16.85 2.74
N VAL A 70 1.63 -15.66 2.31
CA VAL A 70 2.61 -14.85 3.04
C VAL A 70 1.91 -13.93 4.05
N PRO A 71 2.23 -14.00 5.35
CA PRO A 71 1.67 -13.12 6.36
C PRO A 71 1.92 -11.65 6.04
N ARG A 72 0.93 -10.80 6.32
CA ARG A 72 1.03 -9.34 6.20
C ARG A 72 0.77 -8.65 7.52
N SER A 73 1.25 -7.43 7.60
CA SER A 73 0.98 -6.47 8.65
C SER A 73 0.43 -5.19 8.03
N GLU A 74 -0.18 -4.38 8.89
CA GLU A 74 -0.57 -3.01 8.60
C GLU A 74 -0.08 -2.10 9.74
N TRP A 75 -0.46 -0.83 9.76
CA TRP A 75 -0.10 0.06 10.86
C TRP A 75 -1.26 0.98 11.23
N ASP A 76 -1.23 1.45 12.48
CA ASP A 76 -2.09 2.53 12.93
C ASP A 76 -1.71 3.83 12.21
N PRO A 77 -2.62 4.48 11.47
CA PRO A 77 -2.29 5.64 10.65
C PRO A 77 -1.92 6.89 11.46
N GLU A 78 -2.28 6.97 12.74
CA GLU A 78 -1.96 8.11 13.61
C GLU A 78 -0.69 7.87 14.42
N ARG A 79 -0.56 6.66 14.98
CA ARG A 79 0.56 6.28 15.85
C ARG A 79 1.78 5.77 15.07
N LEU A 80 1.57 5.34 13.83
CA LEU A 80 2.57 4.76 12.94
C LEU A 80 3.27 3.54 13.54
N VAL A 81 2.49 2.70 14.21
CA VAL A 81 2.93 1.45 14.86
C VAL A 81 2.40 0.27 14.06
N GLU A 82 3.27 -0.69 13.75
CA GLU A 82 2.92 -1.92 13.01
C GLU A 82 2.03 -2.86 13.85
N LEU A 83 1.04 -3.46 13.20
CA LEU A 83 0.00 -4.31 13.79
C LEU A 83 -0.30 -5.51 12.86
N PRO A 84 -0.91 -6.59 13.38
CA PRO A 84 -1.42 -7.66 12.53
C PRO A 84 -2.42 -7.15 11.49
N TYR A 85 -2.37 -7.70 10.28
CA TYR A 85 -3.27 -7.30 9.19
C TYR A 85 -4.71 -7.78 9.42
N ASP A 86 -5.66 -6.84 9.46
CA ASP A 86 -7.10 -7.16 9.49
C ASP A 86 -7.69 -7.26 8.07
N VAL A 87 -7.75 -8.49 7.56
CA VAL A 87 -8.35 -8.80 6.26
C VAL A 87 -9.85 -8.48 6.23
N GLN A 88 -10.58 -8.69 7.32
CA GLN A 88 -12.03 -8.46 7.38
C GLN A 88 -12.35 -6.97 7.30
N LYS A 89 -11.54 -6.13 7.95
CA LYS A 89 -11.61 -4.68 7.81
C LYS A 89 -11.36 -4.26 6.35
N THR A 90 -10.34 -4.82 5.71
CA THR A 90 -10.03 -4.48 4.30
C THR A 90 -11.17 -4.83 3.36
N LEU A 91 -11.77 -6.02 3.51
CA LEU A 91 -12.92 -6.44 2.70
C LEU A 91 -14.12 -5.50 2.86
N ARG A 92 -14.45 -5.09 4.09
CA ARG A 92 -15.53 -4.11 4.35
C ARG A 92 -15.26 -2.78 3.66
N LEU A 93 -14.05 -2.24 3.77
CA LEU A 93 -13.68 -0.97 3.11
C LEU A 93 -13.81 -1.06 1.58
N PHE A 94 -13.45 -2.21 1.00
CA PHE A 94 -13.60 -2.43 -0.44
C PHE A 94 -15.07 -2.48 -0.86
N GLU A 95 -15.92 -3.18 -0.11
CA GLU A 95 -17.37 -3.22 -0.37
C GLU A 95 -18.03 -1.84 -0.21
N GLU A 96 -17.63 -1.05 0.78
CA GLU A 96 -18.12 0.31 0.98
C GLU A 96 -17.71 1.23 -0.19
N SER A 97 -16.47 1.08 -0.67
CA SER A 97 -15.98 1.83 -1.83
C SER A 97 -16.73 1.49 -3.12
N ASN A 98 -17.11 0.23 -3.32
CA ASN A 98 -17.84 -0.22 -4.52
C ASN A 98 -19.30 0.25 -4.58
N ARG A 99 -19.85 0.77 -3.48
CA ARG A 99 -21.21 1.34 -3.42
C ARG A 99 -21.26 2.84 -3.74
N ARG A 100 -20.10 3.46 -3.97
CA ARG A 100 -19.96 4.89 -4.30
C ARG A 100 -19.62 5.04 -5.77
#